data_AF-J3JAT7-F1
#
_entry.id   AF-J3JAT7-F1
#
_cell.length_a   1.000
_cell.length_b   1.000
_cell.length_c   1.000
_cell.angle_alpha   90.00
_cell.angle_beta   90.00
_cell.angle_gamma   90.00
#
_symmetry.space_group_name_H-M   'P 1'
#
loop_
_entity.id
_entity.type
_entity.pdbx_description
1 polymer ?
#
loop_
_entity_poly.entity_id
_entity_poly.type
_entity_poly.pdbx_seq_one_letter_code
_entity_poly.pdbx_strand_id
1 'polypeptide(L)'
;MNKEFKTLADFLGTHFIYTYDNGWEYEWYAKNDHTVDYRIHGGMVAGRWITDQEADINMLVPGVYKITWTEPTGTDVALDFMPNDKKLHGTIFFPKWVEEHPEITVTYQNEHIDVMEAAREKYATYPKLVVPEFANITYMGAAGQNNNDVISEAPYAGMPTDIRNGHYFDENYHRKHQ
;
A
#
# COMPACT_ATOMS: atom_id res chain seq x y z
N MET A 1 -21.76 11.99 -2.16
CA MET A 1 -22.21 10.79 -2.87
C MET A 1 -20.96 10.01 -3.25
N ASN A 2 -20.82 8.77 -2.80
CA ASN A 2 -19.67 7.95 -3.17
C ASN A 2 -19.77 7.59 -4.65
N LYS A 3 -18.69 7.84 -5.40
CA LYS A 3 -18.49 7.32 -6.76
C LYS A 3 -18.69 5.80 -6.74
N GLU A 4 -19.40 5.28 -7.73
CA GLU A 4 -19.51 3.84 -7.96
C GLU A 4 -18.37 3.40 -8.88
N PHE A 5 -17.61 2.40 -8.46
CA PHE A 5 -16.49 1.84 -9.21
C PHE A 5 -16.99 0.77 -10.18
N LYS A 6 -16.78 0.95 -11.49
CA LYS A 6 -17.26 0.02 -12.53
C LYS A 6 -16.19 -0.39 -13.54
N THR A 7 -15.22 0.48 -13.76
CA THR A 7 -14.16 0.30 -14.76
C THR A 7 -12.79 0.35 -14.11
N LEU A 8 -11.74 -0.09 -14.82
CA LEU A 8 -10.36 0.06 -14.34
C LEU A 8 -9.98 1.54 -14.15
N ALA A 9 -10.40 2.41 -15.08
CA ALA A 9 -10.18 3.85 -15.00
C ALA A 9 -10.84 4.49 -13.76
N ASP A 10 -11.89 3.87 -13.21
CA ASP A 10 -12.48 4.36 -11.96
C ASP A 10 -11.56 4.13 -10.75
N PHE A 11 -10.76 3.06 -10.79
CA PHE A 11 -9.87 2.64 -9.71
C PHE A 11 -8.49 3.31 -9.79
N LEU A 12 -7.92 3.40 -11.00
CA LEU A 12 -6.62 4.05 -11.20
C LEU A 12 -6.66 5.52 -10.76
N GLY A 13 -5.62 5.95 -10.06
CA GLY A 13 -5.53 7.27 -9.43
C GLY A 13 -6.28 7.39 -8.10
N THR A 14 -6.81 6.30 -7.55
CA THR A 14 -7.45 6.30 -6.24
C THR A 14 -6.43 6.04 -5.13
N HIS A 15 -6.49 6.86 -4.09
CA HIS A 15 -5.70 6.75 -2.87
C HIS A 15 -6.56 6.19 -1.73
N PHE A 16 -6.06 5.16 -1.05
CA PHE A 16 -6.78 4.41 -0.01
C PHE A 16 -6.04 4.43 1.31
N ILE A 17 -6.81 4.46 2.41
CA ILE A 17 -6.35 4.02 3.73
C ILE A 17 -7.29 2.92 4.21
N TYR A 18 -6.75 1.84 4.73
CA TYR A 18 -7.52 0.70 5.21
C TYR A 18 -6.87 0.08 6.44
N THR A 19 -7.70 -0.55 7.27
CA THR A 19 -7.27 -1.27 8.48
C THR A 19 -7.66 -2.73 8.35
N TYR A 20 -6.66 -3.61 8.34
CA TYR A 20 -6.85 -5.05 8.38
C TYR A 20 -7.53 -5.47 9.68
N ASP A 21 -8.19 -6.63 9.68
CA ASP A 21 -8.90 -7.18 10.84
C ASP A 21 -7.92 -7.51 12.00
N ASN A 22 -6.65 -7.75 11.68
CA ASN A 22 -5.56 -7.88 12.66
C ASN A 22 -5.02 -6.54 13.22
N GLY A 23 -5.62 -5.41 12.84
CA GLY A 23 -5.31 -4.08 13.33
C GLY A 23 -4.20 -3.34 12.56
N TRP A 24 -3.62 -3.92 11.52
CA TRP A 24 -2.60 -3.25 10.72
C TRP A 24 -3.23 -2.16 9.84
N GLU A 25 -2.75 -0.92 9.94
CA GLU A 25 -3.23 0.21 9.12
C GLU A 25 -2.23 0.50 8.00
N TYR A 26 -2.74 0.46 6.76
CA TYR A 26 -1.97 0.63 5.54
C TYR A 26 -2.59 1.74 4.69
N GLU A 27 -1.74 2.41 3.94
CA GLU A 27 -2.09 3.42 2.96
C GLU A 27 -1.51 3.00 1.60
N TRP A 28 -2.30 3.11 0.54
CA TRP A 28 -1.94 2.59 -0.77
C TRP A 28 -2.55 3.44 -1.88
N TYR A 29 -1.80 3.65 -2.95
CA TYR A 29 -2.16 4.49 -4.07
C TYR A 29 -1.96 3.77 -5.41
N ALA A 30 -3.05 3.67 -6.19
CA ALA A 30 -3.00 3.19 -7.57
C ALA A 30 -2.42 4.29 -8.47
N LYS A 31 -1.10 4.47 -8.49
CA LYS A 31 -0.44 5.59 -9.17
C LYS A 31 -0.77 5.65 -10.65
N ASN A 32 -0.67 4.52 -11.33
CA ASN A 32 -1.09 4.34 -12.72
C ASN A 32 -1.41 2.85 -12.95
N ASP A 33 -1.52 2.41 -14.20
CA ASP A 33 -1.94 1.05 -14.57
C ASP A 33 -0.91 -0.05 -14.27
N HIS A 34 0.32 0.28 -13.89
CA HIS A 34 1.38 -0.68 -13.59
C HIS A 34 2.27 -0.28 -12.41
N THR A 35 1.89 0.74 -11.64
CA THR A 35 2.70 1.30 -10.55
C THR A 35 1.86 1.60 -9.34
N VAL A 36 2.39 1.25 -8.17
CA VAL A 36 1.75 1.48 -6.87
C VAL A 36 2.72 2.15 -5.91
N ASP A 37 2.19 3.06 -5.09
CA ASP A 37 2.91 3.63 -3.96
C ASP A 37 2.18 3.24 -2.67
N TYR A 38 2.91 2.97 -1.58
CA TYR A 38 2.28 2.60 -0.31
C TYR A 38 3.11 2.96 0.90
N ARG A 39 2.40 3.11 2.02
CA ARG A 39 2.94 3.56 3.31
C ARG A 39 2.27 2.81 4.44
N ILE A 40 3.05 2.37 5.41
CA ILE A 40 2.59 1.47 6.47
C ILE A 40 2.56 2.20 7.80
N HIS A 41 1.37 2.35 8.38
CA HIS A 41 1.13 3.12 9.61
C HIS A 41 1.11 2.25 10.87
N GLY A 42 0.75 0.97 10.75
CA GLY A 42 0.66 0.04 11.87
C GLY A 42 1.01 -1.39 11.50
N GLY A 43 1.33 -2.20 12.51
CA GLY A 43 1.69 -3.61 12.36
C GLY A 43 3.20 -3.87 12.39
N MET A 44 3.60 -5.07 11.96
CA MET A 44 4.96 -5.61 12.07
C MET A 44 6.03 -4.70 11.44
N VAL A 45 5.69 -4.01 10.35
CA VAL A 45 6.60 -3.16 9.56
C VAL A 45 6.13 -1.70 9.51
N ALA A 46 5.46 -1.21 10.57
CA ALA A 46 5.04 0.19 10.68
C ALA A 46 6.24 1.15 10.52
N GLY A 47 6.09 2.18 9.69
CA GLY A 47 7.17 3.11 9.33
C GLY A 47 7.75 2.87 7.92
N ARG A 48 7.59 1.66 7.38
CA ARG A 48 8.02 1.31 6.02
C ARG A 48 7.15 2.03 4.98
N TRP A 49 7.78 2.52 3.93
CA TRP A 49 7.08 3.14 2.79
C TRP A 49 7.88 3.00 1.49
N ILE A 50 7.15 2.98 0.38
CA ILE A 50 7.65 2.61 -0.94
C ILE A 50 6.93 3.48 -1.98
N THR A 51 7.67 3.94 -2.98
CA THR A 51 7.10 4.49 -4.21
C THR A 51 7.57 3.68 -5.41
N ASP A 52 6.88 3.82 -6.52
CA ASP A 52 7.27 3.28 -7.82
C ASP A 52 7.43 1.75 -7.84
N GLN A 53 6.65 1.04 -7.02
CA GLN A 53 6.60 -0.42 -7.06
C GLN A 53 5.81 -0.86 -8.31
N GLU A 54 6.47 -1.60 -9.20
CA GLU A 54 5.79 -2.22 -10.33
C GLU A 54 4.78 -3.28 -9.85
N ALA A 55 3.59 -3.28 -10.44
CA ALA A 55 2.53 -4.23 -10.10
C ALA A 55 1.68 -4.58 -11.32
N ASP A 56 1.12 -5.78 -11.32
CA ASP A 56 0.02 -6.15 -12.21
C ASP A 56 -1.30 -5.68 -11.60
N ILE A 57 -2.09 -4.91 -12.35
CA ILE A 57 -3.35 -4.32 -11.90
C ILE A 57 -4.46 -4.70 -12.88
N ASN A 58 -5.42 -5.49 -12.42
CA ASN A 58 -6.51 -6.00 -13.23
C ASN A 58 -7.87 -5.76 -12.57
N MET A 59 -8.90 -5.54 -13.38
CA MET A 59 -10.29 -5.61 -12.91
C MET A 59 -10.82 -7.03 -13.13
N LEU A 60 -11.15 -7.74 -12.06
CA LEU A 60 -11.62 -9.14 -12.13
C LEU A 60 -13.05 -9.21 -12.67
N VAL A 61 -13.91 -8.38 -12.09
CA VAL A 61 -15.30 -8.14 -12.48
C VAL A 61 -15.60 -6.66 -12.19
N PRO A 62 -16.66 -6.06 -12.76
CA PRO A 62 -16.97 -4.65 -12.52
C PRO A 62 -16.95 -4.29 -11.03
N GLY A 63 -16.10 -3.33 -10.66
CA GLY A 63 -15.97 -2.85 -9.28
C GLY A 63 -15.13 -3.71 -8.34
N VAL A 64 -14.48 -4.78 -8.82
CA VAL A 64 -13.54 -5.62 -8.05
C VAL A 64 -12.19 -5.66 -8.76
N TYR A 65 -11.14 -5.27 -8.05
CA TYR A 65 -9.81 -5.05 -8.61
C TYR A 65 -8.78 -5.89 -7.90
N LYS A 66 -7.92 -6.56 -8.67
CA LYS A 66 -6.80 -7.34 -8.15
C LYS A 66 -5.49 -6.69 -8.51
N ILE A 67 -4.60 -6.64 -7.53
CA ILE A 67 -3.25 -6.11 -7.66
C ILE A 67 -2.28 -7.16 -7.13
N THR A 68 -1.25 -7.48 -7.91
CA THR A 68 -0.21 -8.42 -7.51
C THR A 68 1.18 -7.88 -7.81
N TRP A 69 2.10 -8.07 -6.87
CA TRP A 69 3.51 -7.73 -7.06
C TRP A 69 4.42 -8.61 -6.21
N THR A 70 5.71 -8.56 -6.53
CA THR A 70 6.79 -9.06 -5.68
C THR A 70 7.72 -7.91 -5.33
N GLU A 71 8.27 -7.93 -4.13
CA GLU A 71 9.13 -6.87 -3.61
C GLU A 71 10.62 -7.24 -3.70
N PRO A 72 11.53 -6.25 -3.64
CA PRO A 72 12.96 -6.48 -3.45
C PRO A 72 13.30 -7.38 -2.25
N THR A 73 12.45 -7.36 -1.21
CA THR A 73 12.58 -8.21 -0.01
C THR A 73 12.34 -9.70 -0.28
N GLY A 74 11.73 -10.06 -1.42
CA GLY A 74 11.18 -11.40 -1.69
C GLY A 74 9.78 -11.63 -1.11
N THR A 75 9.14 -10.57 -0.62
CA THR A 75 7.72 -10.59 -0.22
C THR A 75 6.84 -10.59 -1.46
N ASP A 76 5.89 -11.51 -1.51
CA ASP A 76 4.85 -11.54 -2.54
C ASP A 76 3.56 -10.95 -1.96
N VAL A 77 2.81 -10.21 -2.78
CA VAL A 77 1.56 -9.59 -2.35
C VAL A 77 0.47 -9.80 -3.39
N ALA A 78 -0.74 -10.12 -2.92
CA ALA A 78 -1.96 -10.11 -3.69
C ALA A 78 -3.05 -9.35 -2.92
N LEU A 79 -3.53 -8.24 -3.49
CA LEU A 79 -4.61 -7.44 -2.94
C LEU A 79 -5.84 -7.51 -3.84
N ASP A 80 -7.01 -7.66 -3.24
CA ASP A 80 -8.31 -7.63 -3.89
C ASP A 80 -9.13 -6.48 -3.26
N PHE A 81 -9.39 -5.43 -4.03
CA PHE A 81 -10.17 -4.27 -3.60
C PHE A 81 -11.63 -4.39 -4.05
N MET A 82 -12.55 -4.19 -3.10
CA MET A 82 -13.99 -4.04 -3.32
C MET A 82 -14.43 -2.66 -2.81
N PRO A 83 -14.05 -1.57 -3.50
CA PRO A 83 -14.25 -0.21 -3.01
C PRO A 83 -15.73 0.19 -2.84
N ASN A 84 -16.63 -0.38 -3.65
CA ASN A 84 -18.08 -0.18 -3.51
C ASN A 84 -18.60 -0.68 -2.16
N ASP A 85 -18.00 -1.75 -1.63
CA ASP A 85 -18.34 -2.35 -0.34
C ASP A 85 -17.43 -1.84 0.81
N LYS A 86 -16.50 -0.92 0.52
CA LYS A 86 -15.47 -0.44 1.45
C LYS A 86 -14.66 -1.57 2.09
N LYS A 87 -14.37 -2.61 1.31
CA LYS A 87 -13.60 -3.77 1.75
C LYS A 87 -12.37 -3.99 0.90
N LEU A 88 -11.38 -4.61 1.49
CA LEU A 88 -10.22 -5.19 0.83
C LEU A 88 -9.97 -6.57 1.42
N HIS A 89 -9.40 -7.48 0.62
CA HIS A 89 -8.73 -8.67 1.12
C HIS A 89 -7.29 -8.65 0.63
N GLY A 90 -6.34 -8.84 1.52
CA GLY A 90 -4.92 -8.86 1.19
C GLY A 90 -4.28 -10.15 1.65
N THR A 91 -3.44 -10.75 0.81
CA THR A 91 -2.54 -11.83 1.22
C THR A 91 -1.11 -11.40 0.99
N ILE A 92 -0.33 -11.42 2.07
CA ILE A 92 1.10 -11.11 2.05
C ILE A 92 1.88 -12.36 2.41
N PHE A 93 2.90 -12.70 1.61
CA PHE A 93 3.74 -13.88 1.77
C PHE A 93 5.16 -13.46 2.15
N PHE A 94 5.35 -13.14 3.43
CA PHE A 94 6.63 -12.70 3.95
C PHE A 94 7.65 -13.86 3.96
N PRO A 95 8.86 -13.66 3.42
CA PRO A 95 10.01 -14.50 3.73
C PRO A 95 10.23 -14.58 5.24
N LYS A 96 10.75 -15.71 5.72
CA LYS A 96 11.00 -15.92 7.15
C LYS A 96 11.84 -14.79 7.76
N TRP A 97 12.82 -14.28 7.03
CA TRP A 97 13.69 -13.21 7.49
C TRP A 97 12.96 -11.89 7.77
N VAL A 98 11.86 -11.60 7.07
CA VAL A 98 11.08 -10.37 7.32
C VAL A 98 10.29 -10.48 8.62
N GLU A 99 9.84 -11.68 8.98
CA GLU A 99 9.23 -11.94 10.30
C GLU A 99 10.27 -11.84 11.42
N GLU A 100 11.48 -12.34 11.20
CA GLU A 100 12.55 -12.37 12.22
C GLU A 100 13.29 -11.02 12.38
N HIS A 101 13.39 -10.26 11.29
CA HIS A 101 14.13 -8.99 11.19
C HIS A 101 13.31 -7.90 10.48
N PRO A 102 12.07 -7.60 10.93
CA PRO A 102 11.22 -6.64 10.26
C PRO A 102 11.84 -5.24 10.19
N GLU A 103 12.66 -4.86 11.18
CA GLU A 103 13.32 -3.57 11.30
C GLU A 103 14.21 -3.23 10.10
N ILE A 104 14.78 -4.23 9.42
CA ILE A 104 15.57 -4.01 8.21
C ILE A 104 14.70 -3.38 7.11
N THR A 105 13.44 -3.78 7.03
CA THR A 105 12.50 -3.32 6.00
C THR A 105 11.84 -1.97 6.32
N VAL A 106 11.94 -1.51 7.59
CA VAL A 106 11.32 -0.27 8.08
C VAL A 106 12.18 0.93 7.71
N THR A 107 12.06 1.34 6.46
CA THR A 107 12.75 2.51 5.88
C THR A 107 11.99 3.00 4.65
N TYR A 108 12.49 4.03 3.99
CA TYR A 108 12.14 4.30 2.59
C TYR A 108 12.85 3.28 1.70
N GLN A 109 12.12 2.28 1.20
CA GLN A 109 12.75 1.15 0.50
C GLN A 109 13.62 1.57 -0.69
N ASN A 110 13.17 2.59 -1.43
CA ASN A 110 13.81 3.03 -2.66
C ASN A 110 15.26 3.48 -2.46
N GLU A 111 15.62 3.94 -1.26
CA GLU A 111 17.00 4.34 -0.91
C GLU A 111 17.88 3.18 -0.45
N HIS A 112 17.32 1.97 -0.29
CA HIS A 112 17.97 0.83 0.35
C HIS A 112 17.69 -0.51 -0.34
N ILE A 113 17.51 -0.49 -1.67
CA ILE A 113 17.21 -1.70 -2.45
C ILE A 113 18.30 -2.76 -2.28
N ASP A 114 19.57 -2.36 -2.32
CA ASP A 114 20.73 -3.22 -2.12
C ASP A 114 20.71 -3.93 -0.76
N VAL A 115 20.27 -3.23 0.30
CA VAL A 115 20.10 -3.81 1.64
C VAL A 115 18.98 -4.86 1.63
N MET A 116 17.87 -4.63 0.94
CA MET A 116 16.77 -5.60 0.85
C MET A 116 17.22 -6.87 0.13
N GLU A 117 17.96 -6.72 -0.98
CA GLU A 117 18.47 -7.83 -1.76
C GLU A 117 19.52 -8.65 -1.01
N ALA A 118 20.47 -7.97 -0.34
CA ALA A 118 21.47 -8.64 0.48
C ALA A 118 20.83 -9.39 1.66
N ALA A 119 19.79 -8.83 2.28
CA ALA A 119 19.07 -9.48 3.38
C ALA A 119 18.34 -10.75 2.92
N ARG A 120 17.61 -10.70 1.79
CA ARG A 120 16.87 -11.89 1.29
C ARG A 120 17.78 -13.06 0.89
N GLU A 121 19.03 -12.80 0.52
CA GLU A 121 20.03 -13.83 0.20
C GLU A 121 20.72 -14.37 1.46
N LYS A 122 20.95 -13.49 2.45
CA LYS A 122 21.67 -13.83 3.68
C LYS A 122 20.83 -14.64 4.67
N TYR A 123 19.57 -14.28 4.84
CA TYR A 123 18.70 -14.82 5.88
C TYR A 123 17.71 -15.86 5.33
N ALA A 124 17.02 -16.58 6.21
CA ALA A 124 16.13 -17.66 5.82
C ALA A 124 14.91 -17.15 5.01
N THR A 125 14.58 -17.85 3.92
CA THR A 125 13.34 -17.58 3.16
C THR A 125 12.14 -18.34 3.72
N TYR A 126 12.34 -19.54 4.27
CA TYR A 126 11.29 -20.46 4.70
C TYR A 126 11.38 -20.81 6.20
N PRO A 127 10.25 -21.15 6.86
CA PRO A 127 8.88 -21.12 6.33
C PRO A 127 8.38 -19.69 6.11
N LYS A 128 7.52 -19.48 5.09
CA LYS A 128 6.89 -18.18 4.86
C LYS A 128 5.92 -17.86 6.00
N LEU A 129 5.87 -16.61 6.43
CA LEU A 129 4.75 -16.07 7.20
C LEU A 129 3.67 -15.61 6.20
N VAL A 130 2.54 -16.29 6.19
CA VAL A 130 1.41 -16.00 5.30
C VAL A 130 0.35 -15.23 6.08
N VAL A 131 -0.04 -14.06 5.59
CA VAL A 131 -1.02 -13.18 6.25
C VAL A 131 -2.18 -12.90 5.28
N PRO A 132 -3.23 -13.74 5.27
CA PRO A 132 -4.45 -13.53 4.48
C PRO A 132 -5.53 -12.86 5.34
N GLU A 133 -5.73 -11.56 5.18
CA GLU A 133 -6.58 -10.77 6.05
C GLU A 133 -7.56 -9.90 5.25
N PHE A 134 -8.80 -9.80 5.74
CA PHE A 134 -9.71 -8.75 5.30
C PHE A 134 -9.32 -7.42 5.93
N ALA A 135 -9.70 -6.33 5.26
CA ALA A 135 -9.56 -4.97 5.76
C ALA A 135 -10.83 -4.15 5.50
N ASN A 136 -11.05 -3.15 6.34
CA ASN A 136 -12.05 -2.13 6.15
C ASN A 136 -11.38 -0.88 5.56
N ILE A 137 -11.90 -0.41 4.42
CA ILE A 137 -11.43 0.83 3.80
C ILE A 137 -12.01 2.01 4.60
N THR A 138 -11.12 2.79 5.22
CA THR A 138 -11.46 3.93 6.07
C THR A 138 -11.33 5.27 5.36
N TYR A 139 -10.65 5.31 4.21
CA TYR A 139 -10.50 6.49 3.37
C TYR A 139 -10.39 6.11 1.88
N MET A 140 -10.98 6.94 1.02
CA MET A 140 -10.79 6.92 -0.43
C MET A 140 -10.70 8.36 -0.94
N GLY A 141 -9.62 8.69 -1.65
CA GLY A 141 -9.40 9.98 -2.29
C GLY A 141 -9.14 9.84 -3.79
N ALA A 142 -9.61 10.79 -4.58
CA ALA A 142 -9.37 10.85 -6.02
C ALA A 142 -8.11 11.69 -6.30
N ALA A 143 -6.94 11.06 -6.22
CA ALA A 143 -5.65 11.75 -6.35
C ALA A 143 -5.24 12.06 -7.80
N GLY A 144 -5.94 11.45 -8.76
CA GLY A 144 -5.49 11.41 -10.16
C GLY A 144 -4.36 10.40 -10.34
N GLN A 145 -3.97 10.13 -11.59
CA GLN A 145 -2.83 9.27 -11.87
C GLN A 145 -1.53 10.08 -11.87
N ASN A 146 -0.41 9.42 -11.53
CA ASN A 146 0.94 9.97 -11.54
C ASN A 146 1.14 11.21 -10.64
N ASN A 147 0.41 11.28 -9.53
CA ASN A 147 0.60 12.33 -8.53
C ASN A 147 1.67 11.91 -7.51
N ASN A 148 2.86 12.52 -7.60
CA ASN A 148 4.01 12.19 -6.75
C ASN A 148 3.90 12.75 -5.31
N ASP A 149 2.87 13.53 -5.00
CA ASP A 149 2.68 14.10 -3.67
C ASP A 149 1.92 13.17 -2.71
N VAL A 150 1.24 12.14 -3.24
CA VAL A 150 0.35 11.27 -2.46
C VAL A 150 1.14 10.53 -1.38
N ILE A 151 2.17 9.79 -1.81
CA ILE A 151 3.11 9.07 -0.95
C ILE A 151 4.50 9.64 -1.21
N SER A 152 4.85 10.71 -0.50
CA SER A 152 6.09 11.47 -0.75
C SER A 152 6.94 11.71 0.51
N GLU A 153 6.57 11.10 1.64
CA GLU A 153 7.29 11.23 2.91
C GLU A 153 7.00 10.03 3.83
N ALA A 154 7.88 9.81 4.80
CA ALA A 154 7.70 8.80 5.84
C ALA A 154 6.40 9.06 6.66
N PRO A 155 5.72 8.01 7.13
CA PRO A 155 4.53 8.19 7.96
C PRO A 155 4.89 8.83 9.30
N TYR A 156 4.00 9.70 9.79
CA TYR A 156 4.08 10.27 11.13
C TYR A 156 2.81 9.97 11.93
N ALA A 157 2.91 10.01 13.25
CA ALA A 157 1.78 9.75 14.14
C ALA A 157 0.66 10.78 13.90
N GLY A 158 -0.51 10.31 13.48
CA GLY A 158 -1.66 11.15 13.16
C GLY A 158 -1.83 11.46 11.67
N MET A 159 -0.88 11.10 10.79
CA MET A 159 -1.00 11.33 9.34
C MET A 159 -2.30 10.77 8.74
N PRO A 160 -2.75 9.53 9.06
CA PRO A 160 -4.05 9.03 8.57
C PRO A 160 -5.23 9.91 9.00
N THR A 161 -5.18 10.49 10.20
CA THR A 161 -6.20 11.42 10.69
C THR A 161 -6.16 12.74 9.94
N ASP A 162 -4.97 13.28 9.67
CA ASP A 162 -4.82 14.51 8.88
C ASP A 162 -5.32 14.35 7.44
N ILE A 163 -5.04 13.21 6.81
CA ILE A 163 -5.55 12.89 5.46
C ILE A 163 -7.08 12.79 5.50
N ARG A 164 -7.64 12.02 6.44
CA ARG A 164 -9.10 11.84 6.58
C ARG A 164 -9.83 13.16 6.87
N ASN A 165 -9.20 14.07 7.62
CA ASN A 165 -9.77 15.36 7.98
C ASN A 165 -9.51 16.47 6.93
N GLY A 166 -8.83 16.17 5.82
CA GLY A 166 -8.53 17.15 4.77
C GLY A 166 -7.48 18.18 5.16
N HIS A 167 -6.60 17.84 6.11
CA HIS A 167 -5.51 18.70 6.58
C HIS A 167 -4.19 18.45 5.84
N TYR A 168 -4.04 17.31 5.17
CA TYR A 168 -2.79 16.92 4.49
C TYR A 168 -2.68 17.43 3.04
N PHE A 169 -3.75 17.30 2.25
CA PHE A 169 -3.78 17.69 0.83
C PHE A 169 -4.60 18.97 0.58
N ASP A 170 -4.17 19.77 -0.39
CA ASP A 170 -4.91 20.93 -0.91
C ASP A 170 -6.07 20.52 -1.86
N GLU A 171 -6.70 21.50 -2.49
CA GLU A 171 -7.83 21.27 -3.41
C GLU A 171 -7.46 20.52 -4.70
N ASN A 172 -6.17 20.51 -5.07
CA ASN A 172 -5.62 19.83 -6.24
C ASN A 172 -4.96 18.49 -5.87
N TYR A 173 -5.11 18.05 -4.62
CA TYR A 173 -4.51 16.83 -4.08
C TYR A 173 -2.97 16.89 -3.98
N HIS A 174 -2.41 18.09 -3.81
CA HIS A 174 -0.99 18.32 -3.54
C HIS A 174 -0.75 18.55 -2.05
N ARG A 175 0.47 18.28 -1.56
CA ARG A 175 0.77 18.45 -0.12
C ARG A 175 0.75 19.94 0.26
N LYS A 176 0.02 20.30 1.34
CA LYS A 176 -0.11 21.70 1.78
C LYS A 176 1.19 22.33 2.31
N HIS A 177 2.18 21.52 2.69
CA HIS A 177 3.38 21.96 3.42
C HIS A 177 4.70 21.54 2.74
N GLN A 178 4.75 21.58 1.39
CA GLN A 178 6.03 21.50 0.68
C GLN A 178 6.89 22.76 0.88
#